data_AF-A0A934EDY0-F1
#
_entry.id   AF-A0A934EDY0-F1
#
_cell.length_a   1.000
_cell.length_b   1.000
_cell.length_c   1.000
_cell.angle_alpha   90.00
_cell.angle_beta   90.00
_cell.angle_gamma   90.00
#
_symmetry.space_group_name_H-M   'P 1'
#
loop_
_entity.id
_entity.type
_entity.pdbx_description
1 polymer ?
#
loop_
_entity_poly.entity_id
_entity_poly.type
_entity_poly.pdbx_seq_one_letter_code
_entity_poly.pdbx_strand_id
1 'polypeptide(L)'
;MAANYSQDGLYINDEPQRWRAEEDSEGRWKIFIPSLELQTASIIDGQHRLHAFDKLPQDAAERSMELLCVVFLELPTPYHAYVFATINFNQKKVDRSLAYELFGFDVDERPAKYWSPETLAVYLARLLNTESNSPLVRSIFPAADSEKLFSEDDARQVGQVRISMATVVDGILRLISRNPKEDRNTVRRKENRDLGRESLSPVKSLPLRQLYLEGNDKGIYDLLCNYFGAVKETVWAGAGQGSYLFKTVGVQALFDVLKELLSDRPINANNFSMAGLSELMQSCMDLDPNGEKYQASGIGRSEIRRDLLAALGKKV
;
A
#
# COMPACT_ATOMS: atom_id res chain seq x y z
N MET A 1 10.23 -7.82 12.48
CA MET A 1 9.33 -6.67 12.73
C MET A 1 9.01 -5.98 11.41
N ALA A 2 7.93 -5.22 11.34
CA ALA A 2 7.60 -4.41 10.16
C ALA A 2 7.54 -2.93 10.53
N ALA A 3 8.15 -2.07 9.72
CA ALA A 3 8.23 -0.62 9.91
C ALA A 3 7.38 0.13 8.88
N ASN A 4 7.28 1.45 9.05
CA ASN A 4 6.60 2.40 8.14
C ASN A 4 5.07 2.26 8.05
N TYR A 5 4.43 1.80 9.12
CA TYR A 5 2.97 1.78 9.25
C TYR A 5 2.52 2.58 10.48
N SER A 6 1.48 3.38 10.34
CA SER A 6 0.89 4.13 11.46
C SER A 6 0.13 3.20 12.41
N GLN A 7 -0.27 3.72 13.59
CA GLN A 7 -1.12 3.00 14.54
C GLN A 7 -2.46 2.52 13.94
N ASP A 8 -2.95 3.23 12.92
CA ASP A 8 -4.18 2.92 12.18
C ASP A 8 -3.99 1.85 11.09
N GLY A 9 -2.75 1.41 10.84
CA GLY A 9 -2.42 0.41 9.82
C GLY A 9 -2.28 0.96 8.39
N LEU A 10 -2.14 2.28 8.24
CA LEU A 10 -1.85 2.91 6.94
C LEU A 10 -0.35 3.08 6.74
N TYR A 11 0.11 3.03 5.49
CA TYR A 11 1.52 3.22 5.17
C TYR A 11 1.92 4.71 5.34
N ILE A 12 3.11 4.94 5.89
CA ILE A 12 3.62 6.28 6.16
C ILE A 12 4.24 6.84 4.89
N ASN A 13 3.56 7.80 4.28
CA ASN A 13 3.99 8.39 3.01
C ASN A 13 5.08 9.45 3.18
N ASP A 14 5.15 10.10 4.35
CA ASP A 14 6.11 11.17 4.62
C ASP A 14 7.52 10.61 4.85
N GLU A 15 8.44 10.84 3.90
CA GLU A 15 9.82 10.30 3.93
C GLU A 15 10.60 10.61 5.20
N PRO A 16 10.56 11.84 5.74
CA PRO A 16 11.23 12.16 7.00
C PRO A 16 10.72 11.36 8.20
N GLN A 17 9.50 10.80 8.13
CA GLN A 17 8.90 9.98 9.18
C GLN A 17 9.10 8.48 8.97
N ARG A 18 9.72 8.07 7.85
CA ARG A 18 10.00 6.66 7.55
C ARG A 18 11.34 6.20 8.10
N TRP A 19 11.35 4.96 8.57
CA TRP A 19 12.55 4.17 8.74
C TRP A 19 13.16 3.94 7.37
N ARG A 20 14.47 4.16 7.24
CA ARG A 20 15.22 3.96 5.99
C ARG A 20 16.51 3.21 6.25
N ALA A 21 17.00 2.51 5.25
CA ALA A 21 18.30 1.85 5.29
C ALA A 21 19.23 2.58 4.31
N GLU A 22 20.40 3.00 4.78
CA GLU A 22 21.42 3.61 3.93
C GLU A 22 22.70 2.79 4.01
N GLU A 23 23.37 2.65 2.87
CA GLU A 23 24.64 1.94 2.77
C GLU A 23 25.79 2.88 3.13
N ASP A 24 26.71 2.42 3.97
CA ASP A 24 27.93 3.14 4.29
C ASP A 24 29.04 2.87 3.26
N SER A 25 30.13 3.62 3.34
CA SER A 25 31.27 3.50 2.41
C SER A 25 31.98 2.14 2.44
N GLU A 26 31.67 1.28 3.42
CA GLU A 26 32.24 -0.06 3.57
C GLU A 26 31.24 -1.15 3.16
N GLY A 27 30.11 -0.78 2.53
CA GLY A 27 29.07 -1.72 2.07
C GLY A 27 28.19 -2.28 3.18
N ARG A 28 28.23 -1.69 4.39
CA ARG A 28 27.33 -2.07 5.48
C ARG A 28 26.10 -1.18 5.45
N TRP A 29 24.95 -1.74 5.82
CA TRP A 29 23.70 -0.99 5.86
C TRP A 29 23.39 -0.51 7.27
N LYS A 30 23.13 0.79 7.41
CA LYS A 30 22.68 1.43 8.65
C LYS A 30 21.20 1.74 8.55
N ILE A 31 20.46 1.35 9.57
CA ILE A 31 19.03 1.69 9.70
C ILE A 31 18.90 3.02 10.43
N PHE A 32 18.14 3.94 9.83
CA PHE A 32 17.81 5.23 10.42
C PHE A 32 16.36 5.18 10.89
N ILE A 33 16.17 5.46 12.17
CA ILE A 33 14.86 5.55 12.82
C ILE A 33 14.63 7.03 13.12
N PRO A 34 13.63 7.68 12.49
CA PRO A 34 13.54 9.13 12.48
C PRO A 34 13.15 9.75 13.82
N SER A 35 12.25 9.10 14.57
CA SER A 35 11.87 9.52 15.92
C SER A 35 11.43 8.32 16.74
N LEU A 36 11.85 8.28 18.01
CA LEU A 36 11.42 7.27 18.99
C LEU A 36 10.01 7.54 19.53
N GLU A 37 9.48 8.75 19.33
CA GLU A 37 8.13 9.13 19.77
C GLU A 37 7.04 8.63 18.80
N LEU A 38 7.41 8.35 17.54
CA LEU A 38 6.48 7.88 16.53
C LEU A 38 6.37 6.35 16.59
N GLN A 39 5.16 5.84 16.88
CA GLN A 39 4.88 4.40 16.87
C GLN A 39 4.67 3.90 15.44
N THR A 40 5.77 3.72 14.72
CA THR A 40 5.79 3.42 13.27
C THR A 40 6.25 2.00 12.93
N ALA A 41 6.49 1.17 13.95
CA ALA A 41 6.89 -0.21 13.80
C ALA A 41 6.03 -1.15 14.63
N SER A 42 5.79 -2.34 14.07
CA SER A 42 5.06 -3.43 14.70
C SER A 42 5.96 -4.66 14.86
N ILE A 43 5.92 -5.26 16.04
CA ILE A 43 6.60 -6.52 16.31
C ILE A 43 5.78 -7.63 15.65
N ILE A 44 6.40 -8.35 14.71
CA ILE A 44 5.78 -9.53 14.07
C ILE A 44 5.96 -10.75 14.98
N ASP A 45 7.19 -10.95 15.46
CA ASP A 45 7.58 -12.04 16.35
C ASP A 45 8.78 -11.60 17.22
N GLY A 46 8.94 -12.23 18.39
CA GLY A 46 10.01 -11.90 19.35
C GLY A 46 9.59 -11.04 20.54
N GLN A 47 8.29 -10.84 20.75
CA GLN A 47 7.73 -10.11 21.90
C GLN A 47 8.19 -10.67 23.25
N HIS A 48 8.33 -12.00 23.38
CA HIS A 48 8.85 -12.59 24.63
C HIS A 48 10.32 -12.22 24.88
N ARG A 49 11.13 -12.08 23.83
CA ARG A 49 12.52 -11.63 23.96
C ARG A 49 12.58 -10.20 24.46
N LEU A 50 11.77 -9.31 23.90
CA LEU A 50 11.69 -7.92 24.34
C LEU A 50 11.16 -7.80 25.77
N HIS A 51 10.10 -8.55 26.10
CA HIS A 51 9.49 -8.52 27.44
C HIS A 51 10.43 -9.06 28.54
N ALA A 52 11.46 -9.84 28.20
CA ALA A 52 12.48 -10.25 29.16
C ALA A 52 13.29 -9.05 29.68
N PHE A 53 13.56 -8.04 28.84
CA PHE A 53 14.28 -6.83 29.24
C PHE A 53 13.49 -5.99 30.25
N ASP A 54 12.15 -5.97 30.13
CA ASP A 54 11.27 -5.29 31.09
C ASP A 54 11.33 -5.91 32.51
N LYS A 55 11.79 -7.17 32.62
CA LYS A 55 11.95 -7.89 33.89
C LYS A 55 13.34 -7.78 34.48
N LEU A 56 14.31 -7.25 33.73
CA LEU A 56 15.67 -7.05 34.25
C LEU A 56 15.70 -5.85 35.21
N PRO A 57 16.47 -5.94 36.32
CA PRO A 57 16.82 -4.78 37.15
C PRO A 57 17.37 -3.63 36.30
N GLN A 58 17.19 -2.37 36.74
CA GLN A 58 17.64 -1.20 35.97
C GLN A 58 19.16 -1.17 35.75
N ASP A 59 19.92 -1.74 36.66
CA ASP A 59 21.38 -1.82 36.68
C ASP A 59 21.94 -3.12 36.07
N ALA A 60 21.07 -4.00 35.57
CA ALA A 60 21.48 -5.26 34.96
C ALA A 60 22.29 -5.00 33.67
N ALA A 61 23.49 -5.57 33.61
CA ALA A 61 24.38 -5.43 32.44
C ALA A 61 23.75 -5.99 31.16
N GLU A 62 22.88 -7.00 31.29
CA GLU A 62 22.15 -7.63 30.20
C GLU A 62 21.21 -6.66 29.46
N ARG A 63 20.87 -5.50 30.05
CA ARG A 63 20.09 -4.46 29.37
C ARG A 63 20.81 -3.82 28.18
N SER A 64 22.14 -3.88 28.11
CA SER A 64 22.93 -3.38 26.98
C SER A 64 23.18 -4.43 25.89
N MET A 65 22.63 -5.64 26.05
CA MET A 65 22.76 -6.70 25.06
C MET A 65 22.16 -6.30 23.72
N GLU A 66 22.92 -6.49 22.65
CA GLU A 66 22.45 -6.29 21.28
C GLU A 66 21.52 -7.43 20.85
N LEU A 67 20.42 -7.09 20.17
CA LEU A 67 19.47 -8.06 19.64
C LEU A 67 19.54 -8.10 18.11
N LEU A 68 19.71 -9.31 17.58
CA LEU A 68 19.55 -9.54 16.15
C LEU A 68 18.09 -9.35 15.75
N CYS A 69 17.86 -8.36 14.88
CA CYS A 69 16.54 -7.98 14.39
C CYS A 69 16.48 -8.12 12.86
N VAL A 70 15.38 -8.70 12.38
CA VAL A 70 15.00 -8.64 10.96
C VAL A 70 13.88 -7.63 10.83
N VAL A 71 14.09 -6.62 9.99
CA VAL A 71 13.15 -5.51 9.78
C VAL A 71 12.67 -5.53 8.33
N PHE A 72 11.36 -5.61 8.14
CA PHE A 72 10.72 -5.39 6.85
C PHE A 72 10.26 -3.93 6.78
N LEU A 73 10.79 -3.15 5.84
CA LEU A 73 10.47 -1.71 5.75
C LEU A 73 9.08 -1.44 5.17
N GLU A 74 8.52 -2.36 4.38
CA GLU A 74 7.27 -2.13 3.62
C GLU A 74 6.42 -3.40 3.48
N LEU A 75 6.22 -4.11 4.59
CA LEU A 75 5.39 -5.32 4.57
C LEU A 75 3.92 -4.97 4.85
N PRO A 76 2.97 -5.18 3.93
CA PRO A 76 1.57 -4.89 4.23
C PRO A 76 1.07 -5.73 5.41
N THR A 77 0.17 -5.17 6.21
CA THR A 77 -0.28 -5.82 7.46
C THR A 77 -0.84 -7.23 7.27
N PRO A 78 -1.56 -7.57 6.18
CA PRO A 78 -1.93 -8.97 5.92
C PRO A 78 -0.73 -9.92 5.75
N TYR A 79 0.43 -9.45 5.28
CA TYR A 79 1.64 -10.27 5.20
C TYR A 79 2.38 -10.42 6.52
N HIS A 80 2.13 -9.55 7.53
CA HIS A 80 2.65 -9.78 8.89
C HIS A 80 2.20 -11.14 9.41
N ALA A 81 0.95 -11.52 9.10
CA ALA A 81 0.37 -12.85 9.30
C ALA A 81 1.31 -13.96 8.90
N TYR A 82 1.73 -13.86 7.67
CA TYR A 82 2.28 -14.93 6.90
C TYR A 82 3.69 -15.16 7.38
N VAL A 83 4.43 -14.06 7.60
CA VAL A 83 5.73 -14.10 8.23
C VAL A 83 5.62 -14.66 9.65
N PHE A 84 4.68 -14.19 10.48
CA PHE A 84 4.47 -14.72 11.82
C PHE A 84 4.17 -16.23 11.82
N ALA A 85 3.20 -16.65 10.99
CA ALA A 85 2.78 -18.04 10.83
C ALA A 85 3.96 -18.91 10.38
N THR A 86 4.68 -18.47 9.35
CA THR A 86 5.79 -19.22 8.75
C THR A 86 6.94 -19.41 9.75
N ILE A 87 7.29 -18.36 10.49
CA ILE A 87 8.33 -18.44 11.53
C ILE A 87 7.92 -19.43 12.62
N ASN A 88 6.69 -19.29 13.14
CA ASN A 88 6.23 -20.10 14.26
C ASN A 88 5.99 -21.55 13.86
N PHE A 89 5.40 -21.80 12.70
CA PHE A 89 5.10 -23.13 12.18
C PHE A 89 6.34 -24.03 12.10
N ASN A 90 7.48 -23.46 11.71
CA ASN A 90 8.75 -24.19 11.63
C ASN A 90 9.38 -24.48 13.01
N GLN A 91 9.02 -23.73 14.06
CA GLN A 91 9.60 -23.85 15.42
C GLN A 91 8.75 -24.72 16.37
N LYS A 92 7.41 -24.70 16.23
CA LYS A 92 6.43 -25.62 16.84
C LYS A 92 5.13 -25.53 16.03
N LYS A 93 4.33 -26.60 15.91
CA LYS A 93 3.02 -26.56 15.22
C LYS A 93 2.05 -25.61 15.93
N VAL A 94 2.16 -24.31 15.68
CA VAL A 94 1.06 -23.37 15.83
C VAL A 94 0.06 -23.76 14.76
N ASP A 95 -1.19 -23.98 15.17
CA ASP A 95 -2.25 -24.31 14.23
C ASP A 95 -2.31 -23.18 13.21
N ARG A 96 -2.10 -23.56 11.95
CA ARG A 96 -2.13 -22.69 10.80
C ARG A 96 -3.40 -21.82 10.84
N SER A 97 -4.54 -22.40 11.24
CA SER A 97 -5.81 -21.71 11.43
C SER A 97 -5.76 -20.51 12.39
N LEU A 98 -4.95 -20.54 13.46
CA LEU A 98 -4.84 -19.43 14.42
C LEU A 98 -4.08 -18.24 13.82
N ALA A 99 -2.97 -18.50 13.12
CA ALA A 99 -2.26 -17.44 12.42
C ALA A 99 -3.08 -16.92 11.22
N TYR A 100 -3.89 -17.79 10.62
CA TYR A 100 -4.84 -17.44 9.57
C TYR A 100 -6.02 -16.60 10.09
N GLU A 101 -6.56 -16.90 11.26
CA GLU A 101 -7.63 -16.14 11.92
C GLU A 101 -7.14 -14.76 12.40
N LEU A 102 -5.92 -14.70 12.93
CA LEU A 102 -5.31 -13.48 13.46
C LEU A 102 -4.99 -12.44 12.38
N PHE A 103 -4.79 -12.84 11.13
CA PHE A 103 -4.29 -11.89 10.14
C PHE A 103 -4.80 -12.08 8.69
N GLY A 104 -5.55 -13.15 8.37
CA GLY A 104 -6.44 -13.22 7.19
C GLY A 104 -5.75 -13.34 5.84
N PHE A 105 -4.66 -14.12 5.76
CA PHE A 105 -3.84 -14.19 4.55
C PHE A 105 -4.44 -15.04 3.43
N ASP A 106 -5.39 -15.91 3.72
CA ASP A 106 -6.04 -16.66 2.66
C ASP A 106 -7.24 -15.90 2.12
N VAL A 107 -6.91 -14.99 1.22
CA VAL A 107 -7.88 -14.35 0.35
C VAL A 107 -8.70 -15.43 -0.36
N ASP A 108 -8.07 -16.54 -0.78
CA ASP A 108 -8.69 -17.52 -1.67
C ASP A 108 -9.50 -18.59 -0.91
N GLU A 109 -9.15 -18.93 0.34
CA GLU A 109 -9.91 -19.91 1.15
C GLU A 109 -11.11 -19.31 1.91
N ARG A 110 -11.13 -18.00 2.18
CA ARG A 110 -12.23 -17.35 2.89
C ARG A 110 -13.19 -16.68 1.92
N PRO A 111 -14.52 -16.87 2.03
CA PRO A 111 -15.47 -16.17 1.17
C PRO A 111 -15.28 -14.65 1.24
N ALA A 112 -15.31 -13.99 0.07
CA ALA A 112 -15.01 -12.56 -0.06
C ALA A 112 -15.86 -11.65 0.85
N LYS A 113 -17.08 -12.09 1.20
CA LYS A 113 -17.94 -11.44 2.19
C LYS A 113 -17.23 -11.14 3.53
N TYR A 114 -16.24 -11.94 3.91
CA TYR A 114 -15.56 -11.83 5.19
C TYR A 114 -14.17 -11.19 5.11
N TRP A 115 -13.77 -10.71 3.94
CA TRP A 115 -12.50 -10.02 3.79
C TRP A 115 -12.53 -8.67 4.51
N SER A 116 -11.47 -8.36 5.26
CA SER A 116 -11.24 -7.00 5.76
C SER A 116 -10.80 -6.08 4.61
N PRO A 117 -10.81 -4.75 4.79
CA PRO A 117 -10.37 -3.83 3.74
C PRO A 117 -8.94 -4.14 3.26
N GLU A 118 -8.04 -4.50 4.18
CA GLU A 118 -6.65 -4.82 3.85
C GLU A 118 -6.51 -6.12 3.08
N THR A 119 -7.36 -7.10 3.37
CA THR A 119 -7.39 -8.38 2.65
C THR A 119 -7.78 -8.14 1.20
N LEU A 120 -8.86 -7.36 0.97
CA LEU A 120 -9.28 -6.96 -0.37
C LEU A 120 -8.20 -6.12 -1.09
N ALA A 121 -7.59 -5.15 -0.41
CA ALA A 121 -6.57 -4.31 -1.02
C ALA A 121 -5.35 -5.12 -1.48
N VAL A 122 -4.89 -6.10 -0.69
CA VAL A 122 -3.82 -7.02 -1.07
C VAL A 122 -4.23 -7.91 -2.25
N TYR A 123 -5.47 -8.42 -2.24
CA TYR A 123 -6.01 -9.21 -3.33
C TYR A 123 -6.00 -8.44 -4.66
N LEU A 124 -6.60 -7.24 -4.66
CA LEU A 124 -6.69 -6.41 -5.85
C LEU A 124 -5.32 -6.00 -6.36
N ALA A 125 -4.37 -5.69 -5.47
CA ALA A 125 -3.00 -5.41 -5.87
C ALA A 125 -2.30 -6.63 -6.48
N ARG A 126 -2.58 -7.86 -6.01
CA ARG A 126 -2.08 -9.10 -6.65
C ARG A 126 -2.70 -9.29 -8.03
N LEU A 127 -4.00 -9.11 -8.19
CA LEU A 127 -4.67 -9.20 -9.49
C LEU A 127 -4.11 -8.18 -10.47
N LEU A 128 -4.01 -6.91 -10.06
CA LEU A 128 -3.44 -5.83 -10.87
C LEU A 128 -2.01 -6.17 -11.34
N ASN A 129 -1.24 -6.95 -10.58
CA ASN A 129 0.12 -7.32 -10.95
C ASN A 129 0.21 -8.55 -11.85
N THR A 130 -0.80 -9.43 -11.85
CA THR A 130 -0.71 -10.77 -12.44
C THR A 130 -1.61 -10.98 -13.65
N GLU A 131 -2.77 -10.32 -13.68
CA GLU A 131 -3.73 -10.42 -14.78
C GLU A 131 -3.19 -9.76 -16.05
N SER A 132 -3.24 -10.47 -17.18
CA SER A 132 -2.63 -10.00 -18.44
C SER A 132 -3.30 -8.76 -19.03
N ASN A 133 -4.57 -8.53 -18.70
CA ASN A 133 -5.33 -7.36 -19.14
C ASN A 133 -5.15 -6.14 -18.20
N SER A 134 -4.45 -6.31 -17.07
CA SER A 134 -4.21 -5.21 -16.15
C SER A 134 -3.20 -4.21 -16.71
N PRO A 135 -3.45 -2.89 -16.57
CA PRO A 135 -2.47 -1.87 -16.92
C PRO A 135 -1.19 -1.89 -16.06
N LEU A 136 -1.24 -2.54 -14.88
CA LEU A 136 -0.13 -2.63 -13.91
C LEU A 136 0.53 -4.02 -13.86
N VAL A 137 0.32 -4.84 -14.89
CA VAL A 137 0.90 -6.18 -14.95
C VAL A 137 2.43 -6.12 -14.82
N ARG A 138 2.98 -6.90 -13.88
CA ARG A 138 4.41 -6.96 -13.53
C ARG A 138 5.02 -5.62 -13.08
N SER A 139 4.21 -4.67 -12.63
CA SER A 139 4.66 -3.36 -12.15
C SER A 139 4.73 -3.26 -10.62
N ILE A 140 4.16 -4.22 -9.89
CA ILE A 140 4.02 -4.17 -8.43
C ILE A 140 5.01 -5.15 -7.78
N PHE A 141 5.86 -4.63 -6.89
CA PHE A 141 6.94 -5.39 -6.25
C PHE A 141 6.80 -5.39 -4.72
N PRO A 142 7.24 -6.44 -4.02
CA PRO A 142 7.11 -6.51 -2.56
C PRO A 142 7.85 -5.43 -1.74
N ALA A 143 8.84 -4.72 -2.31
CA ALA A 143 9.60 -3.66 -1.63
C ALA A 143 9.91 -2.47 -2.59
N ALA A 144 9.86 -1.23 -2.08
CA ALA A 144 10.18 -0.03 -2.87
C ALA A 144 11.65 0.10 -3.27
N ASP A 145 12.60 -0.38 -2.45
CA ASP A 145 14.06 -0.26 -2.70
C ASP A 145 14.60 -1.31 -3.69
N SER A 146 13.93 -1.44 -4.83
CA SER A 146 14.30 -2.35 -5.90
C SER A 146 15.30 -1.77 -6.91
N GLU A 147 15.77 -0.53 -6.70
CA GLU A 147 16.86 0.04 -7.53
C GLU A 147 18.24 -0.51 -7.13
N LYS A 148 18.45 -0.89 -5.85
CA LYS A 148 19.73 -1.41 -5.36
C LYS A 148 19.79 -2.93 -5.17
N LEU A 149 18.63 -3.59 -5.04
CA LEU A 149 18.52 -5.02 -4.71
C LEU A 149 18.47 -5.96 -5.93
N PHE A 150 18.46 -5.43 -7.15
CA PHE A 150 18.33 -6.23 -8.37
C PHE A 150 19.50 -5.92 -9.32
N SER A 151 20.16 -6.97 -9.80
CA SER A 151 21.24 -6.92 -10.77
C SER A 151 20.80 -6.26 -12.08
N GLU A 152 21.75 -5.62 -12.75
CA GLU A 152 21.59 -4.96 -14.06
C GLU A 152 21.01 -5.86 -15.17
N ASP A 153 20.93 -7.19 -14.95
CA ASP A 153 20.44 -8.17 -15.94
C ASP A 153 18.90 -8.21 -16.10
N ASP A 154 18.11 -7.74 -15.12
CA ASP A 154 16.65 -7.56 -15.28
C ASP A 154 16.31 -6.18 -15.91
N ALA A 155 17.23 -5.68 -16.73
CA ALA A 155 17.14 -4.38 -17.37
C ALA A 155 15.84 -4.19 -18.17
N ARG A 156 15.03 -3.23 -17.69
CA ARG A 156 14.42 -2.17 -18.50
C ARG A 156 13.49 -2.65 -19.62
N GLN A 157 12.27 -3.08 -19.27
CA GLN A 157 11.15 -2.72 -20.15
C GLN A 157 10.97 -1.20 -20.06
N VAL A 158 11.41 -0.50 -21.10
CA VAL A 158 11.30 0.95 -21.24
C VAL A 158 9.83 1.37 -21.00
N GLY A 159 9.60 2.25 -20.02
CA GLY A 159 8.26 2.79 -19.73
C GLY A 159 7.41 1.97 -18.75
N GLN A 160 7.94 0.90 -18.15
CA GLN A 160 7.21 0.16 -17.12
C GLN A 160 7.38 0.80 -15.73
N VAL A 161 6.25 1.19 -15.13
CA VAL A 161 6.22 1.72 -13.77
C VAL A 161 6.65 0.64 -12.76
N ARG A 162 7.47 0.99 -11.77
CA ARG A 162 7.88 0.10 -10.67
C ARG A 162 7.39 0.66 -9.35
N ILE A 163 6.54 -0.10 -8.67
CA ILE A 163 5.77 0.40 -7.52
C ILE A 163 5.82 -0.64 -6.41
N SER A 164 5.95 -0.22 -5.16
CA SER A 164 5.83 -1.16 -4.05
C SER A 164 4.38 -1.61 -3.84
N MET A 165 4.22 -2.86 -3.41
CA MET A 165 2.95 -3.45 -3.01
C MET A 165 2.28 -2.60 -1.93
N ALA A 166 3.07 -2.10 -0.96
CA ALA A 166 2.59 -1.21 0.09
C ALA A 166 1.92 0.05 -0.48
N THR A 167 2.49 0.66 -1.52
CA THR A 167 1.94 1.86 -2.16
C THR A 167 0.58 1.60 -2.80
N VAL A 168 0.44 0.49 -3.53
CA VAL A 168 -0.83 0.14 -4.19
C VAL A 168 -1.89 -0.25 -3.15
N VAL A 169 -1.50 -1.04 -2.14
CA VAL A 169 -2.38 -1.43 -1.04
C VAL A 169 -2.88 -0.19 -0.27
N ASP A 170 -1.99 0.74 0.10
CA ASP A 170 -2.36 1.99 0.78
C ASP A 170 -3.28 2.86 -0.10
N GLY A 171 -2.98 2.96 -1.40
CA GLY A 171 -3.81 3.66 -2.37
C GLY A 171 -5.25 3.14 -2.42
N ILE A 172 -5.41 1.81 -2.51
CA ILE A 172 -6.73 1.16 -2.48
C ILE A 172 -7.41 1.35 -1.12
N LEU A 173 -6.68 1.15 -0.02
CA LEU A 173 -7.21 1.31 1.34
C LEU A 173 -7.82 2.69 1.57
N ARG A 174 -7.17 3.76 1.10
CA ARG A 174 -7.67 5.15 1.24
C ARG A 174 -8.98 5.43 0.51
N LEU A 175 -9.39 4.55 -0.41
CA LEU A 175 -10.67 4.61 -1.12
C LEU A 175 -11.80 3.87 -0.39
N ILE A 176 -11.46 2.89 0.47
CA ILE A 176 -12.43 1.97 1.12
C ILE A 176 -12.42 2.00 2.65
N SER A 177 -11.41 2.57 3.31
CA SER A 177 -11.30 2.63 4.77
C SER A 177 -10.52 3.86 5.26
N ARG A 178 -10.90 4.39 6.42
CA ARG A 178 -10.13 5.41 7.17
C ARG A 178 -9.27 4.79 8.27
N ASN A 179 -9.70 3.65 8.81
CA ASN A 179 -8.99 2.91 9.85
C ASN A 179 -9.12 1.40 9.55
N PRO A 180 -8.24 0.87 8.68
CA PRO A 180 -8.34 -0.52 8.24
C PRO A 180 -8.20 -1.51 9.40
N LYS A 181 -7.42 -1.17 10.43
CA LYS A 181 -7.26 -1.97 11.65
C LYS A 181 -8.57 -2.11 12.42
N GLU A 182 -9.28 -1.02 12.68
CA GLU A 182 -10.58 -1.06 13.37
C GLU A 182 -11.68 -1.71 12.53
N ASP A 183 -11.68 -1.48 11.22
CA ASP A 183 -12.58 -2.17 10.31
C ASP A 183 -12.34 -3.69 10.36
N ARG A 184 -11.08 -4.14 10.29
CA ARG A 184 -10.71 -5.55 10.42
C ARG A 184 -11.18 -6.12 11.75
N ASN A 185 -10.93 -5.42 12.85
CA ASN A 185 -11.35 -5.85 14.19
C ASN A 185 -12.86 -6.03 14.23
N THR A 186 -13.61 -5.07 13.69
CA THR A 186 -15.07 -5.10 13.63
C THR A 186 -15.58 -6.28 12.80
N VAL A 187 -15.08 -6.48 11.58
CA VAL A 187 -15.43 -7.60 10.70
C VAL A 187 -15.17 -8.96 11.35
N ARG A 188 -14.17 -9.05 12.23
CA ARG A 188 -13.76 -10.29 12.89
C ARG A 188 -14.39 -10.51 14.27
N ARG A 189 -15.20 -9.58 14.78
CA ARG A 189 -15.90 -9.79 16.05
C ARG A 189 -16.84 -10.99 15.94
N LYS A 190 -16.94 -11.76 17.02
CA LYS A 190 -17.81 -12.95 17.07
C LYS A 190 -19.28 -12.63 16.72
N GLU A 191 -19.77 -11.47 17.14
CA GLU A 191 -21.11 -10.97 16.82
C GLU A 191 -21.34 -10.69 15.32
N ASN A 192 -20.26 -10.45 14.56
CA ASN A 192 -20.30 -10.13 13.13
C ASN A 192 -19.94 -11.32 12.24
N ARG A 193 -19.87 -12.53 12.80
CA ARG A 193 -19.44 -13.74 12.08
C ARG A 193 -20.20 -13.98 10.78
N ASP A 194 -21.50 -13.68 10.75
CA ASP A 194 -22.36 -13.90 9.58
C ASP A 194 -22.48 -12.65 8.68
N LEU A 195 -22.21 -11.47 9.24
CA LEU A 195 -22.26 -10.18 8.54
C LEU A 195 -20.99 -9.92 7.74
N GLY A 196 -19.81 -10.28 8.27
CA GLY A 196 -18.54 -9.98 7.63
C GLY A 196 -18.38 -8.48 7.37
N ARG A 197 -18.05 -8.08 6.14
CA ARG A 197 -17.90 -6.66 5.78
C ARG A 197 -19.20 -5.86 5.85
N GLU A 198 -20.37 -6.49 5.78
CA GLU A 198 -21.67 -5.80 5.95
C GLU A 198 -21.86 -5.29 7.39
N SER A 199 -21.06 -5.75 8.36
CA SER A 199 -21.11 -5.23 9.73
C SER A 199 -20.56 -3.81 9.86
N LEU A 200 -19.94 -3.29 8.80
CA LEU A 200 -19.32 -1.98 8.78
C LEU A 200 -20.29 -0.92 8.23
N SER A 201 -20.19 0.28 8.78
CA SER A 201 -21.02 1.40 8.32
C SER A 201 -20.53 1.98 6.98
N PRO A 202 -21.46 2.53 6.16
CA PRO A 202 -21.10 3.34 5.00
C PRO A 202 -20.44 4.64 5.45
N VAL A 203 -19.53 5.16 4.62
CA VAL A 203 -18.78 6.39 4.91
C VAL A 203 -18.73 7.23 3.64
N LYS A 204 -19.46 8.35 3.63
CA LYS A 204 -19.63 9.19 2.41
C LYS A 204 -18.32 9.69 1.80
N SER A 205 -17.28 9.92 2.60
CA SER A 205 -15.99 10.41 2.11
C SER A 205 -15.07 9.32 1.54
N LEU A 206 -15.50 8.06 1.54
CA LEU A 206 -14.73 6.93 1.05
C LEU A 206 -15.45 6.41 -0.20
N PRO A 207 -15.02 6.82 -1.41
CA PRO A 207 -15.80 6.66 -2.62
C PRO A 207 -16.11 5.20 -2.98
N LEU A 208 -15.23 4.27 -2.61
CA LEU A 208 -15.39 2.85 -2.92
C LEU A 208 -15.91 2.05 -1.71
N ARG A 209 -16.21 2.70 -0.58
CA ARG A 209 -16.71 2.03 0.63
C ARG A 209 -17.96 1.22 0.33
N GLN A 210 -18.93 1.80 -0.37
CA GLN A 210 -20.21 1.14 -0.63
C GLN A 210 -20.02 -0.15 -1.46
N LEU A 211 -19.23 -0.09 -2.53
CA LEU A 211 -18.90 -1.26 -3.35
C LEU A 211 -18.21 -2.35 -2.53
N TYR A 212 -17.33 -1.97 -1.60
CA TYR A 212 -16.69 -2.92 -0.69
C TYR A 212 -17.71 -3.59 0.24
N LEU A 213 -18.63 -2.83 0.85
CA LEU A 213 -19.66 -3.38 1.75
C LEU A 213 -20.60 -4.34 1.03
N GLU A 214 -20.99 -4.00 -0.20
CA GLU A 214 -21.84 -4.83 -1.07
C GLU A 214 -21.10 -6.04 -1.66
N GLY A 215 -19.78 -6.07 -1.53
CA GLY A 215 -18.94 -7.11 -2.09
C GLY A 215 -18.79 -7.11 -3.59
N ASN A 216 -18.94 -5.94 -4.20
CA ASN A 216 -18.68 -5.73 -5.61
C ASN A 216 -17.17 -5.56 -5.87
N ASP A 217 -16.39 -6.59 -5.51
CA ASP A 217 -14.92 -6.61 -5.61
C ASP A 217 -14.47 -6.48 -7.07
N LYS A 218 -15.22 -7.11 -7.99
CA LYS A 218 -15.01 -6.99 -9.44
C LYS A 218 -15.21 -5.55 -9.93
N GLY A 219 -16.25 -4.86 -9.47
CA GLY A 219 -16.48 -3.47 -9.84
C GLY A 219 -15.35 -2.54 -9.39
N ILE A 220 -14.76 -2.80 -8.22
CA ILE A 220 -13.56 -2.09 -7.75
C ILE A 220 -12.37 -2.40 -8.65
N TYR A 221 -12.14 -3.68 -8.96
CA TYR A 221 -11.04 -4.11 -9.85
C TYR A 221 -11.13 -3.48 -11.25
N ASP A 222 -12.29 -3.58 -11.89
CA ASP A 222 -12.53 -3.06 -13.24
C ASP A 222 -12.35 -1.54 -13.28
N LEU A 223 -12.78 -0.82 -12.23
CA LEU A 223 -12.60 0.62 -12.09
C LEU A 223 -11.11 0.99 -11.99
N LEU A 224 -10.34 0.26 -11.18
CA LEU A 224 -8.89 0.46 -11.08
C LEU A 224 -8.19 0.17 -12.42
N CYS A 225 -8.59 -0.88 -13.14
CA CYS A 225 -8.05 -1.19 -14.46
C CYS A 225 -8.36 -0.09 -15.48
N ASN A 226 -9.60 0.40 -15.53
CA ASN A 226 -9.97 1.49 -16.44
C ASN A 226 -9.20 2.78 -16.12
N TYR A 227 -9.07 3.10 -14.84
CA TYR A 227 -8.34 4.29 -14.40
C TYR A 227 -6.86 4.21 -14.74
N PHE A 228 -6.16 3.16 -14.35
CA PHE A 228 -4.73 3.03 -14.65
C PHE A 228 -4.47 2.77 -16.15
N GLY A 229 -5.45 2.23 -16.89
CA GLY A 229 -5.41 2.16 -18.34
C GLY A 229 -5.40 3.54 -18.98
N ALA A 230 -6.32 4.41 -18.57
CA ALA A 230 -6.34 5.81 -19.03
C ALA A 230 -5.07 6.58 -18.62
N VAL A 231 -4.58 6.40 -17.40
CA VAL A 231 -3.31 6.99 -16.94
C VAL A 231 -2.14 6.55 -17.82
N LYS A 232 -2.10 5.27 -18.22
CA LYS A 232 -1.06 4.73 -19.11
C LYS A 232 -1.07 5.40 -20.49
N GLU A 233 -2.26 5.66 -21.04
CA GLU A 233 -2.43 6.29 -22.36
C GLU A 233 -2.24 7.81 -22.36
N THR A 234 -2.34 8.45 -21.20
CA THR A 234 -2.29 9.92 -21.07
C THR A 234 -1.09 10.36 -20.25
N VAL A 235 -1.21 10.32 -18.91
CA VAL A 235 -0.23 10.82 -17.94
C VAL A 235 1.15 10.17 -18.11
N TRP A 236 1.20 8.86 -18.35
CA TRP A 236 2.46 8.14 -18.51
C TRP A 236 2.97 8.08 -19.95
N ALA A 237 2.12 8.27 -20.95
CA ALA A 237 2.52 8.18 -22.35
C ALA A 237 3.57 9.24 -22.74
N GLY A 238 3.49 10.43 -22.14
CA GLY A 238 4.45 11.51 -22.36
C GLY A 238 5.66 11.48 -21.44
N ALA A 239 5.62 10.73 -20.32
CA ALA A 239 6.59 10.80 -19.23
C ALA A 239 7.96 10.19 -19.59
N GLY A 240 9.06 10.87 -19.26
CA GLY A 240 10.43 10.35 -19.44
C GLY A 240 10.78 9.26 -18.41
N GLN A 241 11.82 8.45 -18.68
CA GLN A 241 12.24 7.35 -17.77
C GLN A 241 12.57 7.80 -16.34
N GLY A 242 13.02 9.05 -16.16
CA GLY A 242 13.34 9.63 -14.85
C GLY A 242 12.16 10.30 -14.13
N SER A 243 10.97 10.29 -14.74
CA SER A 243 9.82 11.04 -14.25
C SER A 243 9.37 10.59 -12.86
N TYR A 244 9.09 11.55 -11.98
CA TYR A 244 8.44 11.28 -10.70
C TYR A 244 7.02 10.72 -10.86
N LEU A 245 6.40 10.84 -12.04
CA LEU A 245 5.11 10.22 -12.37
C LEU A 245 5.18 8.68 -12.38
N PHE A 246 6.36 8.11 -12.65
CA PHE A 246 6.61 6.67 -12.58
C PHE A 246 7.12 6.20 -11.22
N LYS A 247 7.39 7.12 -10.30
CA LYS A 247 7.85 6.79 -8.94
C LYS A 247 6.68 6.62 -7.99
N THR A 248 6.96 6.05 -6.82
CA THR A 248 6.01 5.89 -5.72
C THR A 248 5.17 7.14 -5.46
N VAL A 249 5.80 8.32 -5.42
CA VAL A 249 5.09 9.59 -5.17
C VAL A 249 4.08 9.95 -6.26
N GLY A 250 4.37 9.65 -7.53
CA GLY A 250 3.45 9.86 -8.64
C GLY A 250 2.25 8.93 -8.57
N VAL A 251 2.46 7.66 -8.26
CA VAL A 251 1.36 6.68 -8.09
C VAL A 251 0.47 7.03 -6.90
N GLN A 252 1.07 7.47 -5.80
CA GLN A 252 0.30 7.96 -4.65
C GLN A 252 -0.57 9.16 -5.03
N ALA A 253 -0.03 10.11 -5.79
CA ALA A 253 -0.78 11.25 -6.29
C ALA A 253 -1.92 10.82 -7.24
N LEU A 254 -1.70 9.82 -8.09
CA LEU A 254 -2.75 9.25 -8.96
C LEU A 254 -3.89 8.63 -8.14
N PHE A 255 -3.60 7.90 -7.05
CA PHE A 255 -4.67 7.45 -6.15
C PHE A 255 -5.42 8.61 -5.49
N ASP A 256 -4.74 9.71 -5.15
CA ASP A 256 -5.42 10.90 -4.62
C ASP A 256 -6.32 11.54 -5.69
N VAL A 257 -5.86 11.65 -6.93
CA VAL A 257 -6.66 12.15 -8.06
C VAL A 257 -7.88 11.26 -8.29
N LEU A 258 -7.71 9.93 -8.28
CA LEU A 258 -8.82 8.98 -8.39
C LEU A 258 -9.86 9.21 -7.29
N LYS A 259 -9.43 9.42 -6.05
CA LYS A 259 -10.33 9.70 -4.93
C LYS A 259 -11.17 10.95 -5.16
N GLU A 260 -10.57 12.03 -5.66
CA GLU A 260 -11.30 13.27 -6.00
C GLU A 260 -12.27 13.05 -7.16
N LEU A 261 -11.83 12.35 -8.22
CA LEU A 261 -12.71 12.03 -9.36
C LEU A 261 -13.95 11.25 -8.92
N LEU A 262 -13.77 10.25 -8.06
CA LEU A 262 -14.87 9.42 -7.56
C LEU A 262 -15.77 10.16 -6.55
N SER A 263 -15.26 11.20 -5.90
CA SER A 263 -16.06 12.01 -4.97
C SER A 263 -16.98 12.97 -5.71
N ASP A 264 -16.57 13.43 -6.90
CA ASP A 264 -17.30 14.44 -7.68
C ASP A 264 -18.14 13.85 -8.82
N ARG A 265 -17.92 12.58 -9.19
CA ARG A 265 -18.60 11.94 -10.33
C ARG A 265 -19.22 10.61 -9.92
N PRO A 266 -20.47 10.32 -10.34
CA PRO A 266 -21.07 9.03 -10.07
C PRO A 266 -20.35 7.91 -10.82
N ILE A 267 -20.18 6.76 -10.16
CA ILE A 267 -19.56 5.57 -10.74
C ILE A 267 -20.53 4.95 -11.74
N ASN A 268 -20.22 5.06 -13.03
CA ASN A 268 -20.94 4.43 -14.14
C ASN A 268 -20.04 4.32 -15.37
N ALA A 269 -20.48 3.58 -16.40
CA ALA A 269 -19.71 3.33 -17.61
C ALA A 269 -19.37 4.61 -18.40
N ASN A 270 -20.20 5.65 -18.33
CA ASN A 270 -19.93 6.91 -19.03
C ASN A 270 -18.77 7.68 -18.36
N ASN A 271 -18.72 7.67 -17.03
CA ASN A 271 -17.71 8.42 -16.28
C ASN A 271 -16.41 7.66 -16.05
N PHE A 272 -16.46 6.33 -15.90
CA PHE A 272 -15.33 5.50 -15.48
C PHE A 272 -15.06 4.31 -16.43
N SER A 273 -15.48 4.41 -17.69
CA SER A 273 -14.88 3.59 -18.76
C SER A 273 -13.48 4.09 -19.08
N MET A 274 -12.65 3.21 -19.63
CA MET A 274 -11.32 3.58 -20.10
C MET A 274 -11.36 4.76 -21.08
N ALA A 275 -12.24 4.72 -22.09
CA ALA A 275 -12.39 5.82 -23.06
C ALA A 275 -12.80 7.15 -22.40
N GLY A 276 -13.81 7.14 -21.50
CA GLY A 276 -14.26 8.36 -20.83
C GLY A 276 -13.22 8.94 -19.85
N LEU A 277 -12.37 8.08 -19.26
CA LEU A 277 -11.25 8.51 -18.43
C LEU A 277 -10.08 9.04 -19.27
N SER A 278 -9.74 8.39 -20.39
CA SER A 278 -8.71 8.87 -21.32
C SER A 278 -9.08 10.23 -21.89
N GLU A 279 -10.34 10.43 -22.32
CA GLU A 279 -10.82 11.73 -22.79
C GLU A 279 -10.72 12.81 -21.71
N LEU A 280 -11.11 12.49 -20.48
CA LEU A 280 -10.99 13.41 -19.34
C LEU A 280 -9.52 13.78 -19.06
N MET A 281 -8.61 12.81 -19.13
CA MET A 281 -7.20 12.97 -18.79
C MET A 281 -6.34 13.48 -19.94
N GLN A 282 -6.93 13.73 -21.11
CA GLN A 282 -6.19 14.19 -22.29
C GLN A 282 -5.40 15.47 -22.00
N SER A 283 -5.96 16.39 -21.21
CA SER A 283 -5.29 17.63 -20.80
C SER A 283 -4.11 17.41 -19.85
N CYS A 284 -3.99 16.25 -19.22
CA CYS A 284 -2.86 15.91 -18.36
C CYS A 284 -1.60 15.53 -19.17
N MET A 285 -1.71 15.31 -20.48
CA MET A 285 -0.56 14.97 -21.34
C MET A 285 0.43 16.13 -21.50
N ASP A 286 -0.04 17.37 -21.33
CA ASP A 286 0.79 18.57 -21.44
C ASP A 286 1.58 18.87 -20.15
N LEU A 287 1.40 18.08 -19.09
CA LEU A 287 2.17 18.21 -17.85
C LEU A 287 3.61 17.74 -18.08
N ASP A 288 4.58 18.53 -17.62
CA ASP A 288 6.02 18.30 -17.85
C ASP A 288 6.45 16.85 -17.51
N PRO A 289 6.75 16.03 -18.53
CA PRO A 289 7.22 14.66 -18.42
C PRO A 289 8.47 14.45 -17.59
N ASN A 290 9.38 15.42 -17.60
CA ASN A 290 10.76 15.23 -17.17
C ASN A 290 11.01 15.70 -15.75
N GLY A 291 10.00 16.31 -15.12
CA GLY A 291 9.84 16.30 -13.67
C GLY A 291 11.02 16.87 -12.88
N GLU A 292 11.80 17.81 -13.42
CA GLU A 292 12.77 18.57 -12.61
C GLU A 292 12.07 19.39 -11.52
N LYS A 293 10.80 19.72 -11.73
CA LYS A 293 9.94 20.40 -10.76
C LYS A 293 9.59 19.54 -9.54
N TYR A 294 9.42 18.23 -9.71
CA TYR A 294 8.91 17.36 -8.66
C TYR A 294 10.06 16.72 -7.86
N GLN A 295 9.72 16.24 -6.66
CA GLN A 295 10.67 15.59 -5.76
C GLN A 295 10.06 14.33 -5.15
N ALA A 296 10.91 13.37 -4.74
CA ALA A 296 10.48 12.19 -4.01
C ALA A 296 10.20 12.60 -2.56
N SER A 297 9.07 13.29 -2.33
CA SER A 297 8.64 13.65 -0.98
C SER A 297 7.13 13.87 -0.94
N GLY A 298 6.58 14.05 0.27
CA GLY A 298 5.16 14.41 0.44
C GLY A 298 4.78 15.72 -0.26
N ILE A 299 5.73 16.66 -0.38
CA ILE A 299 5.55 17.89 -1.15
C ILE A 299 5.38 17.54 -2.63
N GLY A 300 6.27 16.72 -3.20
CA GLY A 300 6.18 16.33 -4.60
C GLY A 300 4.87 15.59 -4.94
N ARG A 301 4.41 14.68 -4.07
CA ARG A 301 3.07 14.06 -4.21
C ARG A 301 1.97 15.11 -4.27
N SER A 302 2.01 16.10 -3.38
CA SER A 302 1.00 17.16 -3.30
C SER A 302 1.00 18.05 -4.54
N GLU A 303 2.18 18.35 -5.08
CA GLU A 303 2.34 19.13 -6.31
C GLU A 303 1.86 18.37 -7.55
N ILE A 304 2.23 17.09 -7.69
CA ILE A 304 1.75 16.23 -8.77
C ILE A 304 0.22 16.14 -8.72
N ARG A 305 -0.36 15.90 -7.54
CA ARG A 305 -1.81 15.87 -7.34
C ARG A 305 -2.45 17.18 -7.78
N ARG A 306 -1.92 18.33 -7.33
CA ARG A 306 -2.45 19.65 -7.67
C ARG A 306 -2.41 19.89 -9.17
N ASP A 307 -1.28 19.63 -9.80
CA ASP A 307 -1.09 19.96 -11.21
C ASP A 307 -1.96 19.06 -12.10
N LEU A 308 -2.12 17.77 -11.75
CA LEU A 308 -3.09 16.87 -12.38
C LEU A 308 -4.53 17.38 -12.20
N LEU A 309 -4.96 17.71 -10.99
CA LEU A 309 -6.32 18.21 -10.74
C LEU A 309 -6.59 19.54 -11.47
N ALA A 310 -5.61 20.44 -11.53
CA ALA A 310 -5.70 21.69 -12.26
C ALA A 310 -5.86 21.46 -13.77
N ALA A 311 -5.10 20.53 -14.36
CA ALA A 311 -5.26 20.12 -15.76
C ALA A 311 -6.65 19.54 -16.04
N LEU A 312 -7.24 18.85 -15.05
CA LEU A 312 -8.61 18.33 -15.10
C LEU A 312 -9.70 19.40 -14.86
N GLY A 313 -9.33 20.69 -14.76
CA GLY A 313 -10.25 21.81 -14.57
C GLY A 313 -10.87 21.87 -13.16
N LYS A 314 -10.31 21.17 -12.18
CA LYS A 314 -10.78 21.22 -10.79
C LYS A 314 -10.16 22.40 -10.05
N LYS A 315 -10.94 23.01 -9.15
CA LYS A 315 -10.42 23.99 -8.20
C LYS A 315 -9.53 23.25 -7.20
N VAL A 316 -8.26 23.64 -7.13
CA VAL A 316 -7.26 23.07 -6.22
C VAL A 316 -7.05 23.95 -5.00
#